data_AF-A0A7J7ZAX3-F1
#
_entry.id   AF-A0A7J7ZAX3-F1
#
_cell.length_a   1.000
_cell.length_b   1.000
_cell.length_c   1.000
_cell.angle_alpha   90.00
_cell.angle_beta   90.00
_cell.angle_gamma   90.00
#
_symmetry.space_group_name_H-M   'P 1'
#
loop_
_entity.id
_entity.type
_entity.pdbx_description
1 polymer ?
#
loop_
_entity_poly.entity_id
_entity_poly.type
_entity_poly.pdbx_seq_one_letter_code
_entity_poly.pdbx_strand_id
1 'polypeptide(L)'
;MFFISVLSLFSYHCWLVGKNRTTIESFSAPTFSYGPDGNGFSLGYSKNWRQVFGDEKKYWLLPIFSSIGSNQPFPIKPLSESKNRLLDSESQWTENGSEEGL
;
A
#
# COMPACT_ATOMS: atom_id res chain seq x y z
N MET A 1 5.26 7.18 33.82
CA MET A 1 6.25 6.93 32.74
C MET A 1 5.68 5.97 31.69
N PHE A 2 5.32 4.74 32.04
CA PHE A 2 4.84 3.72 31.09
C PHE A 2 3.68 4.16 30.17
N PHE A 3 2.65 4.80 30.73
CA PHE A 3 1.46 5.21 29.98
C PHE A 3 1.76 6.17 28.82
N ILE A 4 2.62 7.18 29.06
CA ILE A 4 2.95 8.20 28.06
C ILE A 4 3.74 7.58 26.90
N SER A 5 4.68 6.68 27.20
CA SER A 5 5.47 5.95 26.21
C SER A 5 4.63 5.00 25.36
N VAL A 6 3.68 4.28 25.98
CA VAL A 6 2.78 3.38 25.24
C VAL A 6 1.80 4.18 24.39
N LEU A 7 1.30 5.32 24.89
CA LEU A 7 0.36 6.18 24.16
C LEU A 7 1.00 6.78 22.90
N SER A 8 2.26 7.22 22.96
CA SER A 8 2.95 7.77 21.79
C SER A 8 3.17 6.69 20.72
N LEU A 9 3.62 5.50 21.13
CA LEU A 9 3.79 4.36 20.22
C LEU A 9 2.46 3.93 19.60
N PHE A 10 1.41 3.79 20.43
CA PHE A 10 0.08 3.43 19.97
C PHE A 10 -0.46 4.42 18.94
N SER A 11 -0.36 5.73 19.21
CA SER A 11 -0.80 6.78 18.29
C SER A 11 -0.08 6.72 16.95
N TYR A 12 1.23 6.47 16.97
CA TYR A 12 2.02 6.29 15.75
C TYR A 12 1.57 5.06 14.96
N HIS A 13 1.33 3.93 15.62
CA HIS A 13 0.81 2.73 14.94
C HIS A 13 -0.60 2.91 14.40
N CYS A 14 -1.49 3.63 15.10
CA CYS A 14 -2.81 3.97 14.57
C CYS A 14 -2.72 4.81 13.28
N TRP A 15 -1.75 5.73 13.21
CA TRP A 15 -1.49 6.50 11.99
C TRP A 15 -0.95 5.63 10.85
N LEU A 16 -0.06 4.68 11.15
CA LEU A 16 0.45 3.69 10.20
C LEU A 16 -0.66 2.82 9.61
N VAL A 17 -1.53 2.27 10.46
CA VAL A 17 -2.72 1.50 10.05
C VAL A 17 -3.61 2.34 9.14
N GLY A 18 -3.85 3.61 9.49
CA GLY A 18 -4.64 4.53 8.67
C GLY A 18 -4.06 4.77 7.27
N LYS A 19 -2.74 4.65 7.10
CA LYS A 19 -2.07 4.80 5.81
C LYS A 19 -1.77 3.49 5.09
N ASN A 20 -2.09 2.34 5.69
CA ASN A 20 -1.64 1.03 5.24
C ASN A 20 -0.13 1.00 5.00
N ARG A 21 0.63 1.55 5.96
CA ARG A 21 2.09 1.60 5.92
C ARG A 21 2.63 0.76 7.06
N THR A 22 3.58 -0.12 6.78
CA THR A 22 4.34 -0.78 7.84
C THR A 22 5.38 0.17 8.43
N THR A 23 5.91 -0.16 9.62
CA THR A 23 6.99 0.63 10.24
C THR A 23 8.19 0.76 9.30
N ILE A 24 8.59 -0.32 8.62
CA ILE A 24 9.71 -0.33 7.66
C ILE A 24 9.42 0.58 6.47
N GLU A 25 8.22 0.49 5.89
CA GLU A 25 7.79 1.35 4.77
C GLU A 25 7.73 2.83 5.14
N SER A 26 7.55 3.14 6.43
CA SER A 26 7.55 4.53 6.90
C SER A 26 8.96 5.14 6.95
N PHE A 27 10.00 4.32 7.10
CA PHE A 27 11.40 4.74 7.03
C PHE A 27 11.95 4.72 5.60
N SER A 28 11.40 3.86 4.74
CA SER A 28 11.82 3.73 3.35
C SER A 28 10.62 3.42 2.48
N ALA A 29 10.23 4.37 1.64
CA ALA A 29 9.06 4.21 0.78
C ALA A 29 9.28 3.04 -0.20
N PRO A 30 8.30 2.13 -0.36
CA PRO A 30 8.39 1.04 -1.32
C PRO A 30 8.49 1.59 -2.75
N THR A 31 9.41 1.02 -3.52
CA THR A 31 9.61 1.35 -4.94
C THR A 31 8.66 0.50 -5.77
N PHE A 32 7.68 1.14 -6.39
CA PHE A 32 6.82 0.52 -7.39
C PHE A 32 7.40 0.72 -8.80
N SER A 33 6.81 0.08 -9.81
CA SER A 33 7.22 0.21 -11.22
C SER A 33 7.25 1.66 -11.73
N TYR A 34 6.56 2.58 -11.05
CA TYR A 34 6.48 4.01 -11.38
C TYR A 34 7.30 4.92 -10.43
N GLY A 35 8.15 4.33 -9.58
CA GLY A 35 8.98 5.02 -8.59
C GLY A 35 8.53 4.84 -7.13
N PRO A 36 9.23 5.47 -6.17
CA PRO A 36 8.90 5.40 -4.75
C PRO A 36 7.55 6.03 -4.42
N ASP A 37 6.64 5.27 -3.80
CA ASP A 37 5.33 5.79 -3.37
C ASP A 37 4.93 5.23 -2.01
N GLY A 38 5.09 6.03 -0.95
CA GLY A 38 4.67 5.62 0.39
C GLY A 38 3.16 5.36 0.52
N ASN A 39 2.32 5.77 -0.44
CA ASN A 39 0.88 5.53 -0.43
C ASN A 39 0.45 4.44 -1.42
N GLY A 40 1.37 3.69 -2.02
CA GLY A 40 1.03 2.67 -3.02
C GLY A 40 0.09 1.58 -2.52
N PHE A 41 0.07 1.30 -1.20
CA PHE A 41 -0.87 0.35 -0.58
C PHE A 41 -2.10 1.02 0.06
N SER A 42 -2.21 2.35 0.03
CA SER A 42 -3.32 3.05 0.69
C SER A 42 -4.58 3.00 -0.16
N LEU A 43 -5.61 2.33 0.35
CA LEU A 43 -6.95 2.22 -0.27
C LEU A 43 -7.96 3.23 0.30
N GLY A 44 -7.52 4.09 1.23
CA GLY A 44 -8.35 5.02 1.99
C GLY A 44 -8.52 4.61 3.45
N TYR A 45 -8.65 5.59 4.34
CA TYR A 45 -8.58 5.39 5.80
C TYR A 45 -9.48 4.26 6.30
N SER A 46 -10.77 4.27 5.95
CA SER A 46 -11.71 3.22 6.42
C SER A 46 -11.38 1.82 5.90
N LYS A 47 -10.84 1.69 4.68
CA LYS A 47 -10.49 0.40 4.08
C LYS A 47 -9.19 -0.15 4.67
N ASN A 48 -8.22 0.73 4.90
CA ASN A 48 -6.95 0.38 5.53
C ASN A 48 -7.15 -0.16 6.96
N TRP A 49 -8.03 0.47 7.75
CA TRP A 49 -8.39 -0.04 9.09
C TRP A 49 -9.09 -1.40 9.05
N ARG A 50 -10.00 -1.60 8.09
CA ARG A 50 -10.66 -2.90 7.89
C ARG A 50 -9.69 -4.01 7.48
N GLN A 51 -8.61 -3.70 6.77
CA GLN A 51 -7.60 -4.70 6.44
C GLN A 51 -6.95 -5.30 7.69
N VAL A 52 -6.75 -4.47 8.72
CA VAL A 52 -6.12 -4.88 9.99
C VAL A 52 -7.12 -5.49 10.97
N PHE A 53 -8.27 -4.83 11.16
CA PHE A 53 -9.23 -5.20 12.21
C PHE A 53 -10.44 -5.99 11.71
N GLY A 54 -10.59 -6.17 10.39
CA GLY A 54 -11.73 -6.81 9.77
C GLY A 54 -12.94 -5.89 9.58
N ASP A 55 -13.95 -6.41 8.89
CA ASP A 55 -15.20 -5.68 8.60
C ASP A 55 -16.12 -5.58 9.83
N GLU A 56 -16.03 -6.55 10.74
CA GLU A 56 -16.88 -6.68 11.91
C GLU A 56 -16.34 -5.91 13.12
N LYS A 57 -16.89 -4.70 13.34
CA LYS A 57 -16.48 -3.80 14.44
C LYS A 57 -16.52 -4.41 15.83
N LYS A 58 -17.37 -5.42 16.09
CA LYS A 58 -17.45 -6.11 17.39
C LYS A 58 -16.15 -6.82 17.76
N TYR A 59 -15.35 -7.23 16.78
CA TYR A 59 -14.07 -7.91 17.01
C TYR A 59 -12.90 -6.95 17.11
N TRP A 60 -13.08 -5.63 16.87
CA TRP A 60 -11.98 -4.67 16.92
C TRP A 60 -11.36 -4.50 18.31
N LEU A 61 -12.13 -4.78 19.37
CA LEU A 61 -11.69 -4.70 20.77
C LEU A 61 -11.37 -6.06 21.39
N LEU A 62 -11.56 -7.14 20.63
CA LEU A 62 -11.31 -8.50 21.08
C LEU A 62 -9.99 -8.99 20.44
N PRO A 63 -9.12 -9.67 21.19
CA PRO A 63 -7.87 -10.23 20.66
C PRO A 63 -8.15 -11.50 19.83
N ILE A 64 -9.01 -11.38 18.82
CA ILE A 64 -9.42 -12.45 17.90
C ILE A 64 -8.90 -12.07 16.52
N PHE A 65 -8.25 -13.01 15.86
CA PHE A 65 -7.74 -12.80 14.50
C PHE A 65 -8.91 -12.53 13.55
N SER A 66 -8.96 -11.32 13.01
CA SER A 66 -10.03 -10.85 12.11
C SER A 66 -9.50 -10.09 10.90
N SER A 67 -8.18 -10.11 10.66
CA SER A 67 -7.57 -9.39 9.53
C SER A 67 -7.99 -10.00 8.19
N ILE A 68 -8.08 -9.15 7.17
CA ILE A 68 -8.51 -9.53 5.82
C ILE A 68 -7.28 -9.72 4.94
N GLY A 69 -7.17 -10.90 4.31
CA GLY A 69 -6.14 -11.20 3.31
C GLY A 69 -4.96 -12.02 3.85
N SER A 70 -5.08 -13.34 3.81
CA SER A 70 -3.99 -14.30 4.06
C SER A 70 -3.21 -14.68 2.80
N ASN A 71 -3.61 -14.20 1.62
CA ASN A 71 -3.10 -14.66 0.35
C ASN A 71 -2.53 -13.48 -0.43
N GLN A 72 -1.21 -13.45 -0.61
CA GLN A 72 -0.55 -12.49 -1.51
C GLN A 72 -1.15 -12.62 -2.92
N PRO A 73 -1.27 -11.51 -3.67
CA PRO A 73 -0.73 -10.18 -3.38
C PRO A 73 -1.69 -9.22 -2.66
N PHE A 74 -1.14 -8.30 -1.86
CA PHE A 74 -1.91 -7.21 -1.23
C PHE A 74 -2.48 -6.25 -2.28
N PRO A 75 -3.68 -5.70 -2.06
CA PRO A 75 -4.29 -4.75 -2.98
C PRO A 75 -3.47 -3.46 -3.06
N ILE A 76 -3.01 -3.17 -4.28
CA ILE A 76 -2.25 -1.97 -4.62
C ILE A 76 -3.23 -0.90 -5.08
N LYS A 77 -2.97 0.37 -4.76
CA LYS A 77 -3.73 1.49 -5.31
C LYS A 77 -3.61 1.44 -6.84
N PRO A 78 -4.72 1.44 -7.59
CA PRO A 78 -4.64 1.49 -9.04
C PRO A 78 -3.93 2.78 -9.46
N LEU A 79 -2.92 2.63 -10.30
CA LEU A 79 -2.28 3.78 -10.95
C LEU A 79 -3.36 4.61 -11.64
N SER A 80 -3.29 5.93 -11.44
CA SER A 80 -4.09 6.89 -12.21
C SER A 80 -3.99 6.53 -13.70
N GLU A 81 -5.13 6.39 -14.38
CA GLU A 81 -5.23 5.99 -15.79
C GLU A 81 -4.29 6.79 -16.71
N SER A 82 -4.07 8.07 -16.38
CA SER A 82 -3.11 8.94 -17.08
C SER A 82 -1.65 8.48 -17.01
N LYS A 83 -1.21 7.82 -15.93
CA LYS A 83 0.15 7.25 -15.81
C LYS A 83 0.29 5.93 -16.56
N ASN A 84 -0.78 5.12 -16.62
CA ASN A 84 -0.77 3.88 -17.40
C ASN A 84 -0.58 4.18 -18.89
N ARG A 85 -1.24 5.21 -19.42
CA ARG A 85 -1.09 5.64 -20.82
C ARG A 85 0.33 6.13 -21.16
N LEU A 86 1.01 6.79 -20.22
CA LEU A 86 2.39 7.24 -20.44
C LEU A 86 3.37 6.06 -20.52
N LEU A 87 3.20 5.05 -19.67
CA LEU A 87 4.05 3.85 -19.70
C LEU A 87 3.80 3.00 -20.95
N ASP A 88 2.54 2.86 -21.37
CA ASP A 88 2.17 2.16 -22.61
C ASP A 88 2.76 2.83 -23.87
N SER A 89 2.86 4.16 -23.84
CA SER A 89 3.48 4.91 -24.94
C SER A 89 4.99 4.73 -25.06
N GLU A 90 5.69 4.42 -23.95
CA GLU A 90 7.14 4.21 -23.97
C GLU A 90 7.49 2.82 -24.52
N SER A 91 6.66 1.80 -24.25
CA SER A 91 6.82 0.45 -24.80
C SER A 91 6.65 0.36 -26.32
N GLN A 92 5.90 1.29 -26.94
CA GLN A 92 5.66 1.27 -28.40
C GLN A 92 6.90 1.69 -29.23
N TRP A 93 7.80 2.50 -28.67
CA TRP A 93 8.98 2.98 -29.42
C TRP A 93 10.13 1.97 -29.48
N THR A 94 10.15 0.98 -28.59
CA THR A 94 11.24 -0.02 -28.50
C THR A 94 11.10 -1.21 -29.44
N GLU A 95 9.95 -1.41 -30.11
CA GLU A 95 9.71 -2.60 -30.94
C GLU A 95 9.85 -2.35 -32.46
N ASN A 96 10.00 -1.10 -32.92
CA ASN A 96 9.98 -0.74 -34.34
C ASN A 96 11.37 -0.56 -34.99
N GLY A 97 12.45 -1.05 -34.39
CA GLY A 97 13.83 -0.69 -34.75
C GLY A 97 14.73 -1.79 -35.33
N SER A 98 14.25 -2.99 -35.65
CA SER A 98 15.13 -4.10 -36.03
C SER A 98 14.63 -5.00 -37.16
N GLU A 99 14.09 -4.44 -38.24
CA GLU A 99 13.82 -5.21 -39.46
C GLU A 99 14.19 -4.42 -40.72
N GLU A 100 15.48 -4.16 -40.98
CA GLU A 100 15.98 -4.00 -42.36
C GLU A 100 17.39 -4.60 -42.47
N GLY A 101 17.44 -5.87 -42.86
CA GLY A 101 18.66 -6.60 -43.20
C GLY A 101 18.39 -7.53 -44.38
N LEU A 102 18.46 -6.98 -45.58
CA LEU A 102 18.73 -7.68 -46.84
C LEU A 102 19.65 -6.81 -47.71
#